data_AF-A0A4U5NL01-F1
#
_entry.id   AF-A0A4U5NL01-F1
#
_cell.length_a   1.000
_cell.length_b   1.000
_cell.length_c   1.000
_cell.angle_alpha   90.00
_cell.angle_beta   90.00
_cell.angle_gamma   90.00
#
_symmetry.space_group_name_H-M   'P 1'
#
loop_
_entity.id
_entity.type
_entity.pdbx_description
1 polymer ?
#
loop_
_entity_poly.entity_id
_entity_poly.type
_entity_poly.pdbx_seq_one_letter_code
_entity_poly.pdbx_strand_id
1 'polypeptide(L)'
;MATDPEREADSSLSSTAKRRLSCTTCFDALWFCYSPVHQMQQYYRLGLFDNCSQKWSDLVDCLTLKTKRSSQVQEILEAREKAKPHLWKLRTPEEASVHWRQLFGHLDDEVE
;
A
#
# COMPACT_ATOMS: atom_id res chain seq x y z
N MET A 1 3.55 15.32 29.58
CA MET A 1 3.67 15.20 28.11
C MET A 1 2.40 14.50 27.62
N ALA A 2 1.40 15.29 27.22
CA ALA A 2 0.14 14.76 26.73
C ALA A 2 0.32 14.28 25.28
N THR A 3 -0.01 13.03 25.00
CA THR A 3 -0.22 12.54 23.64
C THR A 3 -1.61 12.94 23.21
N ASP A 4 -1.70 13.82 22.21
CA ASP A 4 -2.93 14.21 21.52
C ASP A 4 -3.50 13.02 20.73
N PRO A 5 -4.71 12.53 21.02
CA PRO A 5 -5.33 11.39 20.33
C PRO A 5 -6.26 11.85 19.20
N GLU A 6 -5.76 12.68 18.27
CA GLU A 6 -6.55 13.17 17.12
C GLU A 6 -5.83 12.95 15.77
N ARG A 7 -5.24 11.76 15.57
CA ARG A 7 -4.64 11.38 14.28
C ARG A 7 -5.00 9.99 13.80
N GLU A 8 -6.23 9.54 14.07
CA GLU A 8 -6.76 8.24 13.64
C GLU A 8 -8.27 8.36 13.36
N ALA A 9 -8.68 9.16 12.36
CA ALA A 9 -10.02 9.07 11.74
C ALA A 9 -10.18 10.07 10.58
N ASP A 10 -9.41 9.90 9.51
CA ASP A 10 -9.90 10.34 8.18
C ASP A 10 -9.33 9.43 7.10
N SER A 11 -9.79 8.18 7.07
CA SER A 11 -9.53 7.27 5.94
C SER A 11 -10.78 6.59 5.40
N SER A 12 -11.97 7.00 5.84
CA SER A 12 -13.21 6.30 5.50
C SER A 12 -14.38 7.22 5.14
N LEU A 13 -14.17 8.27 4.34
CA LEU A 13 -15.26 8.93 3.58
C LEU A 13 -14.71 9.83 2.46
N SER A 14 -14.22 9.24 1.37
CA SER A 14 -14.04 10.01 0.13
C SER A 14 -14.07 9.16 -1.13
N SER A 15 -15.27 8.76 -1.55
CA SER A 15 -15.50 8.19 -2.88
C SER A 15 -15.85 9.23 -3.94
N THR A 16 -15.83 10.54 -3.64
CA THR A 16 -16.19 11.60 -4.62
C THR A 16 -15.41 12.91 -4.52
N ALA A 17 -14.38 13.06 -3.68
CA ALA A 17 -13.47 14.19 -3.80
C ALA A 17 -12.50 13.93 -4.95
N LYS A 18 -12.40 14.86 -5.92
CA LYS A 18 -11.36 14.84 -6.96
C LYS A 18 -10.01 14.61 -6.28
N ARG A 19 -9.44 13.41 -6.46
CA ARG A 19 -8.29 12.94 -5.70
C ARG A 19 -7.09 13.85 -6.02
N ARG A 20 -6.76 14.74 -5.10
CA ARG A 20 -5.63 15.66 -5.26
C ARG A 20 -4.34 14.88 -5.00
N LEU A 21 -3.46 14.88 -6.00
CA LEU A 21 -2.14 14.27 -5.92
C LEU A 21 -1.22 15.19 -5.09
N SER A 22 -0.77 14.71 -3.93
CA SER A 22 0.29 15.35 -3.14
C SER A 22 1.58 14.52 -3.24
N CYS A 23 2.65 15.14 -3.73
CA CYS A 23 3.98 14.49 -3.80
C CYS A 23 4.80 14.68 -2.53
N THR A 24 4.28 15.42 -1.54
CA THR A 24 4.94 15.61 -0.25
C THR A 24 5.08 14.31 0.52
N THR A 25 4.11 13.40 0.40
CA THR A 25 4.16 12.07 1.02
C THR A 25 5.26 11.19 0.42
N CYS A 26 5.45 11.24 -0.90
CA CYS A 26 6.55 10.55 -1.58
C CYS A 26 7.92 11.12 -1.15
N PHE A 27 7.99 12.45 -0.99
CA PHE A 27 9.20 13.12 -0.52
C PHE A 27 9.52 12.74 0.94
N ASP A 28 8.55 12.81 1.83
CA ASP A 28 8.71 12.42 3.24
C ASP A 28 9.17 10.96 3.33
N ALA A 29 8.57 10.06 2.56
CA ALA A 29 8.95 8.64 2.54
C ALA A 29 10.41 8.42 2.11
N LEU A 30 10.89 9.17 1.11
CA LEU A 30 12.29 9.12 0.71
C LEU A 30 13.21 9.69 1.79
N TRP A 31 12.85 10.84 2.37
CA TRP A 31 13.62 11.45 3.44
C TRP A 31 13.78 10.49 4.63
N PHE A 32 12.69 9.84 5.02
CA PHE A 32 12.72 8.82 6.08
C PHE A 32 13.54 7.59 5.69
N CYS A 33 13.60 7.21 4.41
CA CYS A 33 14.45 6.11 3.96
C CYS A 33 15.94 6.40 4.21
N TYR A 34 16.39 7.64 4.03
CA TYR A 34 17.76 8.06 4.34
C TYR A 34 18.01 8.36 5.82
N SER A 35 16.97 8.30 6.67
CA SER A 35 17.13 8.52 8.11
C SER A 35 18.01 7.43 8.74
N PRO A 36 18.97 7.78 9.62
CA PRO A 36 19.81 6.81 10.32
C PRO A 36 19.03 5.73 11.06
N VAL A 37 17.88 6.10 11.64
CA VAL A 37 17.02 5.17 12.37
C VAL A 37 16.46 4.09 11.43
N HIS A 38 16.00 4.47 10.25
CA HIS A 38 15.46 3.53 9.28
C HIS A 38 16.53 2.57 8.75
N GLN A 39 17.68 3.13 8.34
CA GLN A 39 18.79 2.36 7.79
C GLN A 39 19.34 1.34 8.81
N MET A 40 19.46 1.72 10.09
CA MET A 40 19.88 0.80 11.14
C MET A 40 18.82 -0.27 11.44
N GLN A 41 17.53 0.07 11.39
CA GLN A 41 16.46 -0.93 11.55
C GLN A 41 16.44 -1.96 10.41
N GLN A 42 16.63 -1.52 9.16
CA GLN A 42 16.71 -2.44 8.01
C GLN A 42 17.94 -3.33 8.11
N TYR A 43 19.09 -2.77 8.48
CA TYR A 43 20.31 -3.55 8.68
C TYR A 43 20.14 -4.59 9.79
N TYR A 44 19.50 -4.24 10.91
CA TYR A 44 19.24 -5.19 11.99
C TYR A 44 18.31 -6.35 11.56
N ARG A 45 17.29 -6.07 10.75
CA ARG A 45 16.31 -7.08 10.32
C ARG A 45 16.76 -7.94 9.14
N LEU A 46 17.34 -7.31 8.12
CA LEU A 46 17.64 -7.92 6.83
C LEU A 46 19.15 -8.06 6.56
N GLY A 47 20.00 -7.40 7.36
CA GLY A 47 21.46 -7.39 7.16
C GLY A 47 21.94 -6.50 6.02
N LEU A 48 21.07 -5.67 5.45
CA LEU A 48 21.34 -4.85 4.26
C LEU A 48 20.89 -3.40 4.49
N PHE A 49 21.61 -2.47 3.87
CA PHE A 49 21.19 -1.07 3.79
C PHE A 49 20.25 -0.88 2.60
N ASP A 50 19.19 -0.11 2.80
CA ASP A 50 18.24 0.21 1.73
C ASP A 50 18.84 1.32 0.85
N ASN A 51 18.81 1.12 -0.47
CA ASN A 51 19.28 2.10 -1.45
C ASN A 51 18.23 3.15 -1.81
N CYS A 52 17.02 3.06 -1.26
CA CYS A 52 15.92 4.01 -1.43
C CYS A 52 15.47 4.22 -2.89
N SER A 53 15.90 3.38 -3.83
CA SER A 53 15.62 3.54 -5.26
C SER A 53 14.13 3.52 -5.57
N GLN A 54 13.35 2.66 -4.91
CA GLN A 54 11.90 2.61 -5.06
C GLN A 54 11.21 3.88 -4.56
N LYS A 55 11.69 4.49 -3.47
CA LYS A 55 11.13 5.76 -2.98
C LYS A 55 11.46 6.91 -3.92
N TRP A 56 12.61 6.84 -4.58
CA TRP A 56 13.00 7.82 -5.57
C TRP A 56 12.18 7.69 -6.86
N SER A 57 11.94 6.48 -7.35
CA SER A 57 11.04 6.26 -8.49
C SER A 57 9.63 6.72 -8.18
N ASP A 58 9.10 6.43 -6.99
CA ASP A 58 7.76 6.89 -6.56
C ASP A 58 7.65 8.43 -6.57
N LEU A 59 8.70 9.14 -6.13
CA LEU A 59 8.73 10.61 -6.16
C LEU A 59 8.77 11.16 -7.58
N VAL A 60 9.64 10.61 -8.44
CA VAL A 60 9.73 11.01 -9.87
C VAL A 60 8.41 10.73 -10.59
N ASP A 61 7.79 9.58 -10.33
CA ASP A 61 6.48 9.22 -10.85
C ASP A 61 5.41 10.23 -10.41
N CYS A 62 5.42 10.65 -9.15
CA CYS A 62 4.47 11.66 -8.68
C CYS A 62 4.69 13.01 -9.37
N LEU A 63 5.94 13.45 -9.50
CA LEU A 63 6.28 14.72 -10.15
C LEU A 63 5.91 14.71 -11.64
N THR A 64 6.17 13.60 -12.34
CA THR A 64 5.79 13.44 -13.75
C THR A 64 4.28 13.34 -13.96
N LEU A 65 3.52 12.81 -12.99
CA LEU A 65 2.07 12.85 -13.01
C LEU A 65 1.53 14.26 -12.77
N LYS A 66 2.16 15.02 -11.86
CA LYS A 66 1.76 16.39 -11.55
C LYS A 66 1.91 17.37 -12.73
N THR A 67 2.81 17.09 -13.66
CA THR A 67 2.98 17.91 -14.88
C THR A 67 1.94 17.60 -15.98
N LYS A 68 1.17 16.52 -15.86
CA LYS A 68 0.12 16.16 -16.83
C LYS A 68 -1.20 16.87 -16.57
N ARG A 69 -2.08 16.89 -17.58
CA ARG A 69 -3.45 17.45 -17.45
C ARG A 69 -4.24 16.66 -16.42
N SER A 70 -5.05 17.36 -15.62
CA SER A 70 -5.86 16.77 -14.55
C SER A 70 -6.76 15.62 -15.01
N SER A 71 -7.33 15.68 -16.22
CA SER A 71 -8.15 14.61 -16.79
C SER A 71 -7.37 13.31 -17.02
N GLN A 72 -6.16 13.41 -17.58
CA GLN A 72 -5.29 12.25 -17.79
C GLN A 72 -4.77 11.68 -16.47
N VAL A 73 -4.48 12.54 -15.49
CA VAL A 73 -4.01 12.08 -14.19
C VAL A 73 -5.08 11.26 -13.48
N GLN A 74 -6.34 11.70 -13.53
CA GLN A 74 -7.44 10.96 -12.92
C GLN A 74 -7.63 9.58 -13.56
N GLU A 75 -7.59 9.50 -14.89
CA GLU A 75 -7.64 8.22 -15.62
C GLU A 75 -6.49 7.28 -15.22
N ILE A 76 -5.26 7.79 -15.15
CA ILE A 76 -4.09 7.00 -14.74
C ILE A 76 -4.25 6.48 -13.30
N LEU A 77 -4.75 7.31 -12.39
CA LEU A 77 -4.98 6.90 -11.00
C LEU A 77 -6.07 5.81 -10.91
N GLU A 78 -7.17 5.97 -11.63
CA GLU A 78 -8.25 4.98 -11.67
C GLU A 78 -7.78 3.65 -12.28
N ALA A 79 -6.99 3.69 -13.36
CA ALA A 79 -6.41 2.49 -13.96
C ALA A 79 -5.46 1.76 -12.99
N ARG A 80 -4.62 2.51 -12.27
CA ARG A 80 -3.72 1.96 -11.23
C ARG A 80 -4.50 1.33 -10.08
N GLU A 81 -5.62 1.91 -9.66
CA GLU A 81 -6.46 1.34 -8.61
C GLU A 81 -7.14 0.05 -9.05
N LYS A 82 -7.67 0.00 -10.27
CA LYS A 82 -8.28 -1.20 -10.85
C LYS A 82 -7.28 -2.34 -11.03
N ALA A 83 -6.01 -2.00 -11.30
CA ALA A 83 -4.92 -2.97 -11.46
C ALA A 83 -4.41 -3.54 -10.13
N LYS A 84 -4.56 -2.81 -9.01
CA LYS A 84 -4.19 -3.34 -7.69
C LYS A 84 -5.12 -4.52 -7.35
N PRO A 85 -4.59 -5.69 -6.97
CA PRO A 85 -5.44 -6.78 -6.50
C PRO A 85 -6.16 -6.34 -5.23
N HIS A 86 -7.47 -6.10 -5.33
CA HIS A 86 -8.28 -5.83 -4.14
C HIS A 86 -8.35 -7.11 -3.30
N LEU A 87 -8.34 -6.99 -1.97
CA LEU A 87 -8.45 -8.14 -1.06
C LEU A 87 -9.66 -9.04 -1.40
N TRP A 88 -10.77 -8.41 -1.81
CA TRP A 88 -12.00 -9.07 -2.25
C TRP A 88 -11.89 -9.84 -3.58
N LYS A 89 -10.77 -9.73 -4.30
CA LYS A 89 -10.46 -10.48 -5.52
C LYS A 89 -9.41 -11.57 -5.30
N LEU A 90 -8.94 -11.79 -4.07
CA LEU A 90 -7.88 -12.78 -3.79
C LEU A 90 -8.30 -14.21 -4.17
N ARG A 91 -9.59 -14.54 -4.03
CA ARG A 91 -10.14 -15.85 -4.39
C ARG A 91 -11.64 -15.79 -4.56
N THR A 92 -12.20 -16.51 -5.53
CA THR A 92 -13.66 -16.68 -5.60
C THR A 92 -14.17 -17.57 -4.46
N PRO A 93 -15.45 -17.47 -4.05
CA PRO A 93 -16.01 -18.33 -3.00
C PRO A 93 -15.78 -19.83 -3.27
N GLU A 94 -15.91 -20.24 -4.53
CA GLU A 94 -15.73 -21.63 -4.96
C GLU A 94 -14.28 -22.09 -4.79
N GLU A 95 -13.33 -21.31 -5.33
CA GLU A 95 -11.90 -21.59 -5.18
C GLU A 95 -11.49 -21.60 -3.71
N ALA A 96 -12.07 -20.73 -2.87
CA ALA A 96 -11.79 -20.65 -1.45
C ALA A 96 -12.30 -21.89 -0.71
N SER A 97 -13.48 -22.41 -1.07
CA SER A 97 -14.02 -23.64 -0.49
C SER A 97 -13.16 -24.87 -0.82
N VAL A 98 -12.60 -24.92 -2.03
CA VAL A 98 -11.70 -26.01 -2.45
C VAL A 98 -10.36 -25.92 -1.71
N HIS A 99 -9.81 -24.71 -1.56
CA HIS A 99 -8.60 -24.48 -0.78
C HIS A 99 -8.74 -24.87 0.67
N TRP A 100 -9.88 -24.50 1.26
CA TRP A 100 -10.20 -24.82 2.64
C TRP A 100 -10.23 -26.33 2.82
N ARG A 101 -10.96 -27.04 1.95
CA ARG A 101 -11.00 -28.51 1.98
C ARG A 101 -9.62 -29.15 1.78
N GLN A 102 -8.76 -28.59 0.93
CA GLN A 102 -7.39 -29.09 0.76
C GLN A 102 -6.52 -28.92 2.01
N LEU A 103 -6.65 -27.79 2.72
CA LEU A 103 -5.83 -27.51 3.92
C LEU A 103 -6.39 -28.16 5.19
N PHE A 104 -7.71 -28.17 5.33
CA PHE A 104 -8.40 -28.47 6.59
C PHE A 104 -9.37 -29.65 6.50
N GLY A 105 -9.48 -30.33 5.35
CA GLY A 105 -10.41 -31.45 5.20
C GLY A 105 -10.16 -32.61 6.20
N HIS A 106 -8.91 -32.76 6.66
CA HIS A 106 -8.56 -33.74 7.69
C HIS A 106 -9.23 -33.48 9.05
N LEU A 107 -9.67 -32.24 9.33
CA LEU A 107 -10.38 -31.91 10.57
C LEU A 107 -11.84 -32.41 10.56
N ASP A 108 -12.40 -32.64 9.38
CA ASP A 108 -13.78 -33.13 9.24
C ASP A 108 -13.85 -34.66 9.45
N ASP A 109 -12.75 -35.38 9.25
CA ASP A 109 -12.65 -36.85 9.42
C ASP A 109 -12.47 -37.29 10.88
N GLU A 110 -12.02 -36.40 11.78
CA GLU A 110 -11.78 -36.70 13.20
C GLU A 110 -13.04 -36.54 14.09
N VAL A 111 -14.20 -36.21 13.52
CA VAL A 111 -15.46 -35.95 14.25
C VAL A 111 -16.36 -37.20 14.35
N GLU A 112 -15.79 -38.41 14.28
CA GLU A 112 -16.53 -39.67 14.49
C GLU A 112 -16.25 -40.31 15.86
#